data_AF-A0A974P1V1-F1
#
_entry.id   AF-A0A974P1V1-F1
#
_cell.length_a   1.000
_cell.length_b   1.000
_cell.length_c   1.000
_cell.angle_alpha   90.00
_cell.angle_beta   90.00
_cell.angle_gamma   90.00
#
_symmetry.space_group_name_H-M   'P 1'
#
loop_
_entity.id
_entity.type
_entity.pdbx_description
1 polymer ?
#
loop_
_entity_poly.entity_id
_entity_poly.type
_entity_poly.pdbx_seq_one_letter_code
_entity_poly.pdbx_strand_id
1 'polypeptide(L)' 'MKVGAEAAGKLRQRVLDELKTTFASHYSHEISLAETLNPEIMAGYNRRATGEKYLINPSKGLS' A
#
# COMPACT_ATOMS: atom_id res chain seq x y z
N MET A 1 -4.39 -18.46 18.49
CA MET A 1 -4.21 -17.50 19.61
C MET A 1 -4.07 -16.10 19.04
N LYS A 2 -4.82 -15.13 19.56
CA LYS A 2 -4.57 -13.70 19.28
C LYS A 2 -3.65 -13.16 20.37
N VAL A 3 -2.61 -12.43 19.99
CA VAL A 3 -1.83 -11.63 20.95
C VAL A 3 -2.78 -10.57 21.55
N GLY A 4 -2.81 -10.46 22.88
CA GLY A 4 -3.70 -9.54 23.59
C GLY A 4 -3.51 -8.07 23.18
N ALA A 5 -4.42 -7.19 23.63
CA ALA A 5 -4.46 -5.78 23.19
C ALA A 5 -3.13 -5.02 23.46
N GLU A 6 -2.49 -5.27 24.60
CA GLU A 6 -1.19 -4.66 24.95
C GLU A 6 -0.09 -5.05 23.96
N ALA A 7 0.04 -6.34 23.65
CA ALA A 7 1.02 -6.85 22.70
C ALA A 7 0.73 -6.33 21.28
N ALA A 8 -0.54 -6.25 20.87
CA ALA A 8 -0.93 -5.63 19.61
C ALA A 8 -0.58 -4.13 19.56
N GLY A 9 -0.67 -3.42 20.69
CA GLY A 9 -0.23 -2.02 20.83
C GLY A 9 1.27 -1.89 20.57
N LYS A 10 2.10 -2.72 21.21
CA LYS A 10 3.55 -2.75 21.01
C LYS A 10 3.95 -3.01 19.55
N LEU A 11 3.26 -3.93 18.87
CA LEU A 11 3.49 -4.20 17.45
C LEU A 11 3.17 -3.00 16.57
N ARG A 12 2.06 -2.29 16.82
CA ARG A 12 1.71 -1.07 16.09
C ARG A 12 2.73 0.05 16.33
N GLN A 13 3.18 0.21 17.58
CA GLN A 13 4.20 1.21 17.91
C GLN A 13 5.48 0.97 17.11
N ARG A 14 5.96 -0.28 17.07
CA ARG A 14 7.12 -0.66 16.26
C ARG A 14 6.95 -0.34 14.77
N VAL A 15 5.75 -0.58 14.22
CA VAL A 15 5.45 -0.23 12.82
C VAL A 15 5.56 1.28 12.58
N LEU A 16 5.08 2.10 13.53
CA LEU A 16 5.22 3.55 13.44
C LEU A 16 6.67 3.99 13.54
N ASP A 17 7.42 3.45 14.50
CA ASP A 17 8.83 3.79 14.76
C ASP A 17 9.73 3.43 13.55
N GLU A 18 9.41 2.34 12.84
CA GLU A 18 10.18 1.81 11.71
C GLU A 18 9.47 2.02 10.35
N LEU A 19 8.49 2.93 10.26
CA LEU A 19 7.60 3.07 9.10
C LEU A 19 8.35 3.35 7.79
N LYS A 20 9.42 4.16 7.89
CA LYS A 20 10.25 4.58 6.75
C LYS A 20 11.52 3.76 6.59
N THR A 21 11.73 2.73 7.41
CA THR A 21 12.90 1.85 7.37
C THR A 21 12.46 0.40 7.12
N THR A 22 12.33 -0.42 8.16
CA THR A 22 11.95 -1.84 8.06
C THR A 22 10.62 -2.03 7.34
N PHE A 23 9.66 -1.12 7.53
CA PHE A 23 8.34 -1.20 6.91
C PHE A 23 8.18 -0.29 5.69
N ALA A 24 9.27 0.27 5.16
CA ALA A 24 9.22 1.10 3.97
C ALA A 24 8.65 0.32 2.78
N SER A 25 7.61 0.86 2.15
CA SER A 25 7.06 0.34 0.89
C SER A 25 7.46 1.25 -0.26
N HIS A 26 8.03 0.66 -1.30
CA HIS A 26 8.22 1.30 -2.59
C HIS A 26 6.99 1.06 -3.47
N TYR A 27 6.55 2.11 -4.18
CA TYR A 27 5.49 2.05 -5.17
C TYR A 27 6.06 2.52 -6.50
N SER A 28 5.84 1.72 -7.53
CA SER A 28 6.25 2.01 -8.90
C SER A 28 5.30 2.98 -9.61
N HIS A 29 4.02 2.96 -9.20
CA HIS A 29 2.96 3.71 -9.84
C HIS A 29 1.98 4.24 -8.79
N GLU A 30 1.49 5.47 -8.99
CA GLU A 30 0.39 6.05 -8.24
C GLU A 30 -0.78 6.34 -9.20
N ILE A 31 -1.94 5.73 -8.94
CA ILE A 31 -3.12 5.79 -9.82
C ILE A 31 -4.34 6.35 -9.09
N SER A 32 -5.25 7.00 -9.82
CA SER A 32 -6.54 7.47 -9.30
C SER A 32 -7.52 6.31 -9.16
N LEU A 33 -8.64 6.55 -8.46
CA LEU A 33 -9.70 5.55 -8.38
C LEU A 33 -10.29 5.24 -9.76
N ALA A 34 -10.41 6.24 -10.65
CA ALA A 34 -10.88 6.03 -12.02
C ALA A 34 -9.90 5.21 -12.86
N GLU A 35 -8.60 5.45 -12.69
CA GLU A 35 -7.53 4.70 -13.36
C GLU A 35 -7.52 3.21 -12.97
N THR A 36 -8.05 2.83 -11.81
CA THR A 36 -8.20 1.41 -11.44
C THR A 36 -9.09 0.61 -12.39
N LEU A 37 -10.01 1.27 -13.08
CA LEU A 37 -10.96 0.63 -14.01
C LEU A 37 -10.38 0.48 -15.43
N ASN A 38 -9.19 1.05 -15.71
CA ASN A 38 -8.54 0.88 -17.00
C ASN A 38 -7.99 -0.57 -17.13
N PRO A 39 -8.43 -1.36 -18.13
CA PRO A 39 -7.98 -2.74 -18.31
C PRO A 39 -6.45 -2.91 -18.42
N GLU A 40 -5.73 -1.95 -19.01
CA GLU A 40 -4.28 -2.01 -19.13
C GLU A 40 -3.58 -1.83 -17.77
N ILE A 41 -4.06 -0.88 -16.96
CA ILE A 41 -3.57 -0.64 -15.60
C ILE A 41 -3.92 -1.85 -14.71
N MET A 42 -5.12 -2.41 -14.89
CA MET A 42 -5.56 -3.61 -14.19
C MET A 42 -4.67 -4.82 -14.49
N ALA A 43 -4.29 -5.02 -15.75
CA ALA A 43 -3.34 -6.06 -16.12
C ALA A 43 -1.98 -5.86 -15.43
N GLY A 44 -1.53 -4.60 -15.29
CA GLY A 44 -0.30 -4.22 -14.58
C GLY A 44 -0.28 -4.67 -13.12
N TYR A 45 -1.20 -4.17 -12.28
CA TYR A 45 -1.20 -4.52 -10.86
C TYR A 45 -1.60 -5.98 -10.58
N ASN A 46 -2.39 -6.62 -11.46
CA ASN A 46 -2.75 -8.03 -11.31
C ASN A 46 -1.57 -8.98 -11.55
N ARG A 47 -0.54 -8.56 -12.30
CA ARG A 47 0.67 -9.35 -12.53
C ARG A 47 1.43 -9.64 -11.24
N ARG A 48 1.35 -8.75 -10.23
CA ARG A 48 2.03 -8.86 -8.93
C ARG A 48 3.54 -9.11 -9.07
N ALA A 49 4.18 -8.50 -10.07
CA ALA A 49 5.61 -8.61 -10.27
C ALA A 49 6.37 -7.93 -9.13
N THR A 50 7.56 -8.46 -8.81
CA THR A 50 8.43 -7.90 -7.77
C THR A 50 8.83 -6.47 -8.15
N GLY A 51 8.67 -5.53 -7.22
CA GLY A 51 8.97 -4.10 -7.44
C GLY A 51 7.85 -3.29 -8.09
N GLU A 52 6.83 -3.94 -8.67
CA GLU A 52 5.73 -3.27 -9.39
C GLU A 52 4.49 -3.06 -8.51
N LYS A 53 4.68 -2.54 -7.29
CA LYS A 53 3.54 -2.21 -6.41
C LYS A 53 2.86 -0.92 -6.90
N TYR A 54 1.53 -0.92 -6.93
CA TYR A 54 0.70 0.24 -7.27
C TYR A 54 0.11 0.86 -5.99
N LEU A 55 0.06 2.19 -5.92
CA LEU A 55 -0.62 2.97 -4.89
C LEU A 55 -1.89 3.60 -5.50
N ILE A 56 -3.04 3.38 -4.87
CA ILE A 56 -4.28 4.06 -5.28
C ILE A 56 -4.43 5.33 -4.44
N ASN A 57 -4.52 6.48 -5.11
CA ASN A 57 -4.85 7.77 -4.52
C ASN A 57 -6.26 8.19 -4.99
N PRO A 58 -7.30 8.02 -4.16
CA PRO A 58 -8.67 8.33 -4.55
C PRO A 58 -8.91 9.82 -4.87
N SER A 59 -8.07 10.72 -4.35
CA SER A 59 -8.18 12.16 -4.57
C SER A 59 -7.48 12.64 -5.84
N LYS A 60 -6.67 11.79 -6.48
CA LYS A 60 -5.95 12.14 -7.71
C LYS A 60 -6.94 12.44 -8.83
N GLY A 61 -6.90 13.66 -9.38
CA GLY A 61 -7.75 14.08 -10.49
C GLY A 61 -9.14 14.58 -10.10
N LEU A 62 -9.43 14.72 -8.79
CA LEU A 62 -10.60 15.44 -8.31
C LEU A 62 -10.19 16.90 -8.06
N SER A 63 -10.75 17.83 -8.86
CA SER A 63 -10.64 19.28 -8.68
C SER A 63 -11.99 19.89 -8.36
#